data_AF-A0A852BKD9-F1
#
_entry.id   AF-A0A852BKD9-F1
#
_cell.length_a   1.000
_cell.length_b   1.000
_cell.length_c   1.000
_cell.angle_alpha   90.00
_cell.angle_beta   90.00
_cell.angle_gamma   90.00
#
_symmetry.space_group_name_H-M   'P 1'
#
loop_
_entity.id
_entity.type
_entity.pdbx_description
1 polymer ?
#
loop_
_entity_poly.entity_id
_entity_poly.type
_entity_poly.pdbx_seq_one_letter_code
_entity_poly.pdbx_strand_id
1 'polypeptide(L)'
;SPMFDGKVPHWHHYSCFWKRARIVSHIDIDGFPELRWEDQEKIKKAIETGGPGGGGEQERGGKAEKSLNDFAAEYAKSNRSTCKGCEQKIEK
;
A
#
# COMPACT_ATOMS: atom_id res chain seq x y z
N SER A 1 -13.58 -11.09 -10.47
CA SER A 1 -12.95 -11.30 -11.80
C SER A 1 -13.93 -10.80 -12.84
N PRO A 2 -13.54 -10.27 -14.02
CA PRO A 2 -14.52 -9.86 -15.05
C PRO A 2 -15.43 -11.02 -15.49
N MET A 3 -15.03 -12.25 -15.22
CA MET A 3 -15.71 -13.49 -15.59
C MET A 3 -16.50 -14.14 -14.44
N PHE A 4 -16.41 -13.63 -13.21
CA PHE A 4 -17.05 -14.24 -12.03
C PHE A 4 -17.32 -13.19 -10.94
N ASP A 5 -18.54 -13.22 -10.41
CA ASP A 5 -19.00 -12.34 -9.32
C ASP A 5 -18.46 -12.83 -7.97
N GLY A 6 -17.16 -12.60 -7.78
CA GLY A 6 -16.46 -12.88 -6.55
C GLY A 6 -15.05 -12.32 -6.55
N LYS A 7 -14.51 -12.18 -5.32
CA LYS A 7 -13.14 -11.74 -5.09
C LYS A 7 -12.19 -12.91 -5.34
N VAL A 8 -11.18 -12.70 -6.18
CA VAL A 8 -10.12 -13.70 -6.42
C VAL A 8 -8.93 -13.30 -5.54
N PRO A 9 -8.52 -14.13 -4.56
CA PRO A 9 -7.38 -13.82 -3.72
C PRO A 9 -6.08 -13.96 -4.50
N HIS A 10 -5.23 -12.94 -4.45
CA HIS A 10 -3.88 -12.97 -4.99
C HIS A 10 -2.91 -13.29 -3.85
N TRP A 11 -2.54 -14.57 -3.73
CA TRP A 11 -1.71 -15.04 -2.62
C TRP A 11 -0.25 -14.59 -2.75
N HIS A 12 0.36 -14.24 -1.62
CA HIS A 12 1.73 -13.81 -1.50
C HIS A 12 2.41 -14.48 -0.30
N HIS A 13 3.71 -14.71 -0.36
CA HIS A 13 4.50 -14.95 0.84
C HIS A 13 4.42 -13.72 1.78
N TYR A 14 4.55 -13.94 3.09
CA TYR A 14 4.48 -12.88 4.09
C TYR A 14 5.37 -11.66 3.76
N SER A 15 6.64 -11.88 3.43
CA SER A 15 7.58 -10.80 3.09
C SER A 15 7.28 -10.13 1.74
N CYS A 16 6.76 -10.89 0.77
CA CYS A 16 6.38 -10.37 -0.55
C CYS A 16 5.14 -9.47 -0.48
N PHE A 17 4.23 -9.76 0.44
CA PHE A 17 3.01 -8.99 0.63
C PHE A 17 3.32 -7.52 0.98
N TRP A 18 4.18 -7.29 1.96
CA TRP A 18 4.57 -5.95 2.42
C TRP A 18 5.39 -5.13 1.41
N LYS A 19 5.86 -5.74 0.32
CA LYS A 19 6.48 -4.99 -0.80
C LYS A 19 5.48 -4.19 -1.63
N ARG A 20 4.20 -4.60 -1.60
CA ARG A 20 3.15 -4.05 -2.48
C ARG A 20 1.92 -3.62 -1.70
N ALA A 21 1.62 -4.27 -0.58
CA ALA A 21 0.48 -3.98 0.25
C ALA A 21 0.66 -2.63 0.95
N ARG A 22 -0.38 -1.80 0.90
CA ARG A 22 -0.52 -0.56 1.67
C ARG A 22 -1.70 -0.70 2.60
N ILE A 23 -1.51 -1.46 3.68
CA ILE A 23 -2.54 -1.63 4.71
C ILE A 23 -2.32 -0.60 5.80
N VAL A 24 -3.39 0.07 6.19
CA VAL A 24 -3.39 1.10 7.23
C VAL A 24 -3.81 0.51 8.58
N SER A 25 -4.73 -0.47 8.58
CA SER A 25 -5.24 -1.07 9.81
C SER A 25 -5.34 -2.59 9.72
N HIS A 26 -5.17 -3.27 10.86
CA HIS A 26 -5.36 -4.72 10.96
C HIS A 26 -6.82 -5.14 10.70
N ILE A 27 -7.78 -4.20 10.78
CA ILE A 27 -9.21 -4.44 10.52
C ILE A 27 -9.45 -4.68 9.01
N ASP A 28 -8.55 -4.18 8.14
CA ASP A 28 -8.65 -4.36 6.69
C ASP A 28 -8.24 -5.77 6.24
N ILE A 29 -7.72 -6.59 7.15
CA ILE A 29 -7.27 -7.96 6.87
C ILE A 29 -8.36 -8.92 7.33
N ASP A 30 -9.02 -9.53 6.34
CA ASP A 30 -10.01 -10.57 6.59
C ASP A 30 -9.36 -11.80 7.24
N GLY A 31 -10.03 -12.35 8.26
CA GLY A 31 -9.56 -13.46 9.07
C GLY A 31 -8.37 -13.20 10.01
N PHE A 32 -8.04 -11.92 10.25
CA PHE A 32 -7.01 -11.55 11.22
C PHE A 32 -7.23 -12.11 12.65
N PRO A 33 -8.46 -12.08 13.22
CA PRO A 33 -8.69 -12.59 14.58
C PRO A 33 -8.48 -14.10 14.73
N GLU A 34 -8.60 -14.87 13.64
CA GLU A 34 -8.40 -16.32 13.66
C GLU A 34 -6.92 -16.74 13.60
N LEU A 35 -6.01 -15.79 13.35
CA LEU A 35 -4.57 -16.05 13.38
C LEU A 35 -4.07 -16.29 14.80
N ARG A 36 -2.95 -17.01 14.93
CA ARG A 36 -2.26 -17.15 16.21
C ARG A 36 -1.82 -15.78 16.73
N TRP A 37 -1.81 -15.62 18.05
CA TRP A 37 -1.45 -14.35 18.69
C TRP A 37 -0.08 -13.81 18.22
N GLU A 38 0.92 -14.68 18.08
CA GLU A 38 2.25 -14.29 17.57
C GLU A 38 2.18 -13.69 16.15
N ASP A 39 1.35 -14.26 15.27
CA ASP A 39 1.16 -13.76 13.90
C ASP A 39 0.36 -12.45 13.89
N GLN A 40 -0.62 -12.30 14.78
CA GLN A 40 -1.35 -11.04 14.96
C GLN A 40 -0.42 -9.89 15.34
N GLU A 41 0.44 -10.10 16.34
CA GLU A 41 1.43 -9.11 16.77
C GLU A 41 2.44 -8.80 15.67
N LYS A 42 2.88 -9.83 14.93
CA LYS A 42 3.81 -9.66 13.80
C LYS A 42 3.23 -8.79 12.68
N ILE A 43 1.94 -8.96 12.37
CA ILE A 43 1.23 -8.16 11.37
C ILE A 43 1.02 -6.73 11.86
N LYS A 44 0.56 -6.52 13.10
CA LYS A 44 0.42 -5.16 13.69
C LYS A 44 1.72 -4.38 13.60
N LYS A 45 2.83 -5.01 14.01
CA LYS A 45 4.17 -4.41 13.92
C LYS A 45 4.57 -4.13 12.47
N ALA A 46 4.21 -5.00 11.53
CA ALA A 46 4.52 -4.80 10.11
C ALA A 46 3.74 -3.64 9.49
N ILE A 47 2.49 -3.39 9.91
CA ILE A 47 1.69 -2.23 9.46
C ILE A 47 2.38 -0.91 9.87
N GLU A 48 2.91 -0.84 11.08
CA GLU A 48 3.62 0.36 11.58
C GLU A 48 4.98 0.57 10.90
N THR A 49 5.69 -0.52 10.59
CA THR A 49 7.09 -0.46 10.12
C THR A 49 7.26 -0.63 8.61
N GLY A 50 6.18 -0.88 7.86
CA GLY A 50 6.23 -1.23 6.43
C GLY A 50 6.73 -2.65 6.13
N GLY A 51 6.81 -3.50 7.16
CA GLY A 51 7.19 -4.91 7.07
C GLY A 51 8.65 -5.18 6.66
N PRO A 52 9.13 -6.44 6.79
CA PRO A 52 10.54 -6.81 6.55
C PRO A 52 10.96 -6.78 5.07
N GLY A 53 10.07 -6.36 4.17
CA GLY A 53 10.30 -6.29 2.73
C GLY A 53 10.07 -4.90 2.12
N GLY A 54 9.62 -3.91 2.89
CA GLY A 54 9.21 -2.58 2.39
C GLY A 54 10.33 -1.73 1.77
N GLY A 55 11.58 -2.20 1.75
CA GLY A 55 12.73 -1.57 1.10
C GLY A 55 12.92 -1.98 -0.36
N GLY A 56 11.85 -2.09 -1.15
CA GLY A 56 11.92 -2.41 -2.58
C GLY A 56 11.96 -1.16 -3.46
N GLU A 57 13.16 -0.68 -3.77
CA GLU A 57 13.54 0.15 -4.94
C GLU A 57 12.43 0.98 -5.61
N GLN A 58 11.96 2.01 -4.91
CA GLN A 58 11.54 3.27 -5.52
C GLN A 58 12.01 4.36 -4.57
N GLU A 59 12.96 5.19 -5.03
CA GLU A 59 13.35 6.40 -4.33
C GLU A 59 12.13 7.27 -4.06
N ARG A 60 11.66 7.24 -2.81
CA ARG A 60 10.91 8.33 -2.19
C ARG A 60 11.38 8.39 -0.74
N GLY A 61 12.38 9.24 -0.54
CA GLY A 61 12.87 9.60 0.78
C GLY A 61 11.77 10.21 1.64
N GLY A 62 11.80 9.89 2.93
CA GLY A 62 10.95 10.50 3.94
C GLY A 62 10.80 9.59 5.15
N LYS A 63 11.48 9.93 6.24
CA LYS A 63 11.34 9.30 7.55
C LYS A 63 9.88 9.27 7.98
N ALA A 64 9.51 8.17 8.65
CA ALA A 64 8.21 7.93 9.25
C ALA A 64 7.82 9.04 10.25
N GLU A 65 6.90 9.90 9.83
CA GLU A 65 5.93 10.58 10.71
C GLU A 65 4.60 10.64 9.95
N LYS A 66 3.59 9.91 10.46
CA LYS A 66 2.19 9.90 9.98
C LYS A 66 2.05 10.13 8.47
N SER A 67 2.72 9.28 7.69
CA SER A 67 2.67 9.32 6.23
C SER A 67 1.21 9.19 5.77
N LEU A 68 0.68 10.26 5.17
CA LEU A 68 -0.54 10.21 4.38
C LEU A 68 -0.25 9.36 3.14
N ASN A 69 -0.20 8.03 3.30
CA ASN A 69 0.26 7.08 2.26
C ASN A 69 -0.55 7.17 0.95
N ASP A 70 -1.77 7.70 1.03
CA ASP A 70 -2.67 7.90 -0.10
C ASP A 70 -2.47 9.25 -0.82
N PHE A 71 -1.66 10.15 -0.23
CA PHE A 71 -1.39 11.46 -0.76
C PHE A 71 0.10 11.59 -1.12
N ALA A 72 0.36 12.21 -2.26
CA ALA A 72 1.72 12.49 -2.71
C ALA A 72 1.79 13.88 -3.32
N ALA A 73 2.93 14.54 -3.13
CA ALA A 73 3.26 15.79 -3.79
C ALA A 73 4.60 15.59 -4.50
N GLU A 74 4.61 15.75 -5.82
CA GLU A 74 5.80 15.71 -6.64
C GLU A 74 5.63 16.60 -7.87
N TYR A 75 6.75 17.02 -8.47
CA TYR A 75 6.72 17.66 -9.78
C TYR A 75 6.28 16.67 -10.86
N ALA A 76 5.54 17.16 -11.85
CA ALA A 76 5.06 16.32 -12.93
C ALA A 76 6.25 15.72 -13.70
N LYS A 77 6.34 14.39 -13.74
CA LYS A 77 7.41 13.71 -14.48
C LYS A 77 7.30 13.89 -15.99
N SER A 78 6.08 14.18 -16.49
CA SER A 78 5.76 14.43 -17.90
C SER A 78 4.45 15.23 -18.03
N ASN A 79 4.18 15.76 -19.22
CA ASN A 79 2.95 16.48 -19.57
C ASN A 79 1.78 15.59 -20.02
N ARG A 80 1.79 14.30 -19.64
CA ARG A 80 0.72 13.33 -19.98
C ARG A 80 -0.37 13.22 -18.92
N SER A 81 -0.18 13.86 -17.77
CA SER A 81 -1.13 13.84 -16.65
C SER A 81 -2.18 14.95 -16.80
N THR A 82 -3.37 14.72 -16.24
CA THR A 82 -4.49 15.66 -16.24
C THR A 82 -5.02 15.83 -14.83
N CYS A 83 -5.34 17.07 -14.44
CA CYS A 83 -5.95 17.36 -13.15
C CYS A 83 -7.34 16.71 -13.07
N LYS A 84 -7.60 15.94 -12.02
CA LYS A 84 -8.90 15.27 -11.81
C LYS A 84 -10.04 16.21 -11.36
N GLY A 85 -9.72 17.46 -10.99
CA GLY A 85 -10.71 18.46 -10.59
C GLY A 85 -11.14 19.40 -11.72
N CYS A 86 -10.21 19.87 -12.56
CA CYS A 86 -10.50 20.81 -13.65
C CYS A 86 -10.30 20.23 -15.06
N GLU A 87 -9.89 18.97 -15.19
CA GLU A 87 -9.67 18.25 -16.45
C GLU A 87 -8.63 18.88 -17.42
N GLN A 88 -7.87 19.87 -16.95
CA GLN A 88 -6.77 20.47 -17.72
C GLN A 88 -5.47 19.68 -17.58
N LYS A 89 -4.63 19.73 -18.62
CA LYS A 89 -3.31 19.07 -18.63
C LYS A 89 -2.38 19.71 -17.59
N ILE A 90 -1.58 18.89 -16.94
CA ILE A 90 -0.52 19.33 -16.01
C ILE A 90 0.79 19.38 -16.80
N GLU A 91 1.42 20.55 -16.83
CA GLU A 91 2.73 20.73 -17.48
C GLU A 91 3.87 20.12 -16.65
N LYS A 92 4.99 19.84 -17.32
CA LYS A 92 6.19 19.26 -16.70
C LYS A 92 6.95 20.34 -15.92
#